data_AF-A0A804M6R8-F1
#
_entry.id   AF-A0A804M6R8-F1
#
_cell.length_a   1.000
_cell.length_b   1.000
_cell.length_c   1.000
_cell.angle_alpha   90.00
_cell.angle_beta   90.00
_cell.angle_gamma   90.00
#
_symmetry.space_group_name_H-M   'P 1'
#
loop_
_entity.id
_entity.type
_entity.pdbx_description
1 polymer ?
#
loop_
_entity_poly.entity_id
_entity_poly.type
_entity_poly.pdbx_seq_one_letter_code
_entity_poly.pdbx_strand_id
1 'polypeptide(L)'
;MAAVPASAPAAAEAAELVPTLSSLEPVYGAGAQLDESRLRFARLGDRFHAVYGARPALFARSPGRVNLIGEHIDYEGYSVLPMAIRQDMIVAIRRANGAQEIDVKNHKWGHYFMCGYKGVYEYCRSKGIDLGKPVALDVVVDGTVPQGSGLSSSAAFVCSATIAIMGILDKNFPKKEVAQFTCLSERHIGTQSGGMDQAISIMAKPGFAELIDFNPIHATDVQLPSGGTFVIAHCLAESKKAETAATNYNNRVVECRLAAIVLAIKLGMDRKKAISSVTTLSDVEGLCVSFAGREGSSDPAVAVKKLLHEDPYTAGEIEKITGEGLTSVFQGSQTSLDVIKAAKHYKLFQRATHVYSEARRVYAFRDTVSSKLSEEGKLKKLGDLMNESHYSCSVLYECSCPELEELVKVCRDNGALGARLTGAGWGGCAVALVKEPIVPQFILKLKEMYYKSRIDRGVIKQGDVGLYVFASKPSSGAAILRL
;
A
#
# COMPACT_ATOMS: atom_id res chain seq x y z
N MET A 1 -30.27 25.37 3.21
CA MET A 1 -29.75 25.37 1.83
C MET A 1 -28.63 26.39 1.73
N ALA A 2 -27.38 25.93 1.74
CA ALA A 2 -26.23 26.67 1.22
C ALA A 2 -25.59 25.70 0.22
N ALA A 3 -25.56 26.09 -1.05
CA ALA A 3 -25.02 25.27 -2.13
C ALA A 3 -23.51 25.09 -1.91
N VAL A 4 -23.04 23.85 -2.02
CA VAL A 4 -21.62 23.54 -2.19
C VAL A 4 -21.17 24.26 -3.46
N PRO A 5 -20.17 25.16 -3.42
CA PRO A 5 -19.73 25.83 -4.62
C PRO A 5 -19.14 24.78 -5.56
N ALA A 6 -19.66 24.71 -6.78
CA ALA A 6 -19.08 23.92 -7.86
C ALA A 6 -17.62 24.36 -8.03
N SER A 7 -16.69 23.44 -7.84
CA SER A 7 -15.26 23.67 -8.07
C SER A 7 -15.07 24.11 -9.52
N ALA A 8 -14.40 25.24 -9.73
CA ALA A 8 -13.95 25.65 -11.04
C ALA A 8 -13.16 24.51 -11.70
N PRO A 9 -13.25 24.33 -13.04
CA PRO A 9 -12.46 23.32 -13.72
C PRO A 9 -10.99 23.59 -13.46
N ALA A 10 -10.31 22.62 -12.83
CA ALA A 10 -8.88 22.68 -12.60
C ALA A 10 -8.18 22.91 -13.95
N ALA A 11 -7.32 23.94 -14.02
CA ALA A 11 -6.42 24.11 -15.15
C ALA A 11 -5.69 22.78 -15.38
N ALA A 12 -5.57 22.34 -16.64
CA ALA A 12 -4.91 21.10 -17.00
C ALA A 12 -3.47 21.12 -16.49
N GLU A 13 -3.25 20.49 -15.34
CA GLU A 13 -1.94 20.29 -14.73
C GLU A 13 -1.08 19.52 -15.73
N ALA A 14 0.07 20.08 -16.13
CA ALA A 14 0.96 19.42 -17.08
C ALA A 14 1.30 18.01 -16.57
N ALA A 15 1.14 17.01 -17.42
CA ALA A 15 1.28 15.61 -17.01
C ALA A 15 2.73 15.31 -16.59
N GLU A 16 2.95 15.12 -15.28
CA GLU A 16 4.27 14.81 -14.74
C GLU A 16 4.71 13.40 -15.15
N LEU A 17 5.76 13.30 -15.97
CA LEU A 17 6.32 12.03 -16.45
C LEU A 17 7.21 11.36 -15.39
N VAL A 18 7.49 10.06 -15.56
CA VAL A 18 8.53 9.40 -14.77
C VAL A 18 9.90 10.00 -15.12
N PRO A 19 10.69 10.47 -14.15
CA PRO A 19 11.95 11.15 -14.43
C PRO A 19 13.00 10.18 -14.96
N THR A 20 13.77 10.64 -15.96
CA THR A 20 15.03 10.02 -16.38
C THR A 20 16.18 10.91 -15.91
N LEU A 21 17.07 10.34 -15.12
CA LEU A 21 18.13 11.06 -14.41
C LEU A 21 19.51 10.51 -14.81
N SER A 22 20.50 11.38 -14.83
CA SER A 22 21.91 11.04 -15.10
C SER A 22 22.75 10.96 -13.82
N SER A 23 22.12 11.11 -12.64
CA SER A 23 22.80 11.11 -11.36
C SER A 23 21.89 10.62 -10.24
N LEU A 24 22.47 10.25 -9.09
CA LEU A 24 21.77 9.63 -7.96
C LEU A 24 21.22 10.66 -6.96
N GLU A 25 21.73 11.88 -6.96
CA GLU A 25 21.43 12.97 -6.02
C GLU A 25 19.95 13.32 -5.94
N PRO A 26 19.18 13.44 -7.05
CA PRO A 26 17.75 13.78 -6.96
C PRO A 26 16.93 12.69 -6.27
N VAL A 27 17.47 11.48 -6.18
CA VAL A 27 16.81 10.31 -5.62
C VAL A 27 17.23 10.08 -4.17
N TYR A 28 18.54 10.12 -3.88
CA TYR A 28 19.12 9.73 -2.60
C TYR A 28 19.67 10.91 -1.78
N GLY A 29 19.54 12.15 -2.26
CA GLY A 29 20.03 13.33 -1.59
C GLY A 29 21.56 13.42 -1.59
N ALA A 30 22.15 13.74 -0.43
CA ALA A 30 23.58 14.02 -0.27
C ALA A 30 24.18 13.31 0.96
N GLY A 31 25.51 13.35 1.06
CA GLY A 31 26.26 12.80 2.18
C GLY A 31 26.30 11.26 2.18
N ALA A 32 26.43 10.67 3.38
CA ALA A 32 26.67 9.23 3.53
C ALA A 32 25.62 8.33 2.85
N GLN A 33 24.36 8.78 2.75
CA GLN A 33 23.32 8.02 2.07
C GLN A 33 23.54 7.94 0.55
N LEU A 34 24.00 9.04 -0.05
CA LEU A 34 24.36 9.08 -1.47
C LEU A 34 25.57 8.18 -1.73
N ASP A 35 26.58 8.20 -0.86
CA ASP A 35 27.79 7.39 -0.99
C ASP A 35 27.47 5.89 -0.89
N GLU A 36 26.61 5.49 0.07
CA GLU A 36 26.08 4.13 0.18
C GLU A 36 25.38 3.68 -1.10
N SER A 37 24.52 4.55 -1.66
CA SER A 37 23.81 4.29 -2.91
C SER A 37 24.77 4.18 -4.10
N ARG A 38 25.77 5.06 -4.25
CA ARG A 38 26.77 4.96 -5.34
C ARG A 38 27.48 3.60 -5.31
N LEU A 39 27.90 3.14 -4.14
CA LEU A 39 28.52 1.83 -3.96
C LEU A 39 27.56 0.70 -4.32
N ARG A 40 26.27 0.81 -3.95
CA ARG A 40 25.24 -0.19 -4.29
C ARG A 40 25.02 -0.30 -5.80
N PHE A 41 24.91 0.83 -6.52
CA PHE A 41 24.77 0.84 -7.98
C PHE A 41 26.03 0.31 -8.69
N ALA A 42 27.22 0.67 -8.22
CA ALA A 42 28.47 0.13 -8.75
C ALA A 42 28.55 -1.40 -8.62
N ARG A 43 28.27 -1.93 -7.42
CA ARG A 43 28.23 -3.39 -7.18
C ARG A 43 27.20 -4.10 -8.06
N LEU A 44 26.01 -3.51 -8.23
CA LEU A 44 24.98 -4.07 -9.10
C LEU A 44 25.44 -4.08 -10.57
N GLY A 45 26.06 -3.00 -11.03
CA GLY A 45 26.65 -2.92 -12.37
C GLY A 45 27.78 -3.94 -12.58
N ASP A 46 28.62 -4.18 -11.57
CA ASP A 46 29.71 -5.19 -11.62
C ASP A 46 29.14 -6.61 -11.65
N ARG A 47 28.11 -6.88 -10.84
CA ARG A 47 27.40 -8.16 -10.87
C ARG A 47 26.73 -8.40 -12.22
N PHE A 48 26.11 -7.37 -12.80
CA PHE A 48 25.51 -7.43 -14.13
C PHE A 48 26.57 -7.78 -15.19
N HIS A 49 27.74 -7.12 -15.14
CA HIS A 49 28.85 -7.43 -16.04
C HIS A 49 29.41 -8.84 -15.84
N ALA A 50 29.53 -9.31 -14.61
CA ALA A 50 29.99 -10.67 -14.32
C ALA A 50 29.05 -11.75 -14.87
N VAL A 51 27.73 -11.49 -14.87
CA VAL A 51 26.72 -12.44 -15.38
C VAL A 51 26.60 -12.41 -16.91
N TYR A 52 26.63 -11.21 -17.51
CA TYR A 52 26.26 -11.03 -18.93
C TYR A 52 27.40 -10.56 -19.84
N GLY A 53 28.61 -10.30 -19.29
CA GLY A 53 29.77 -9.82 -20.05
C GLY A 53 29.66 -8.37 -20.56
N ALA A 54 28.61 -7.64 -20.19
CA ALA A 54 28.35 -6.27 -20.63
C ALA A 54 27.79 -5.42 -19.49
N ARG A 55 27.84 -4.09 -19.59
CA ARG A 55 27.20 -3.19 -18.61
C ARG A 55 25.69 -3.07 -18.90
N PRO A 56 24.85 -2.77 -17.89
CA PRO A 56 23.45 -2.49 -18.11
C PRO A 56 23.28 -1.20 -18.94
N ALA A 57 22.21 -1.11 -19.73
CA ALA A 57 21.91 0.08 -20.53
C ALA A 57 21.26 1.20 -19.69
N LEU A 58 20.56 0.82 -18.63
CA LEU A 58 20.00 1.72 -17.62
C LEU A 58 19.75 0.95 -16.32
N PHE A 59 19.50 1.72 -15.26
CA PHE A 59 18.90 1.25 -14.03
C PHE A 59 17.51 1.86 -13.88
N ALA A 60 16.60 1.14 -13.24
CA ALA A 60 15.33 1.65 -12.76
C ALA A 60 15.28 1.43 -11.26
N ARG A 61 14.74 2.39 -10.51
CA ARG A 61 14.49 2.24 -9.07
C ARG A 61 13.05 2.59 -8.73
N SER A 62 12.49 1.87 -7.77
CA SER A 62 11.20 2.21 -7.17
C SER A 62 11.19 1.89 -5.67
N PRO A 63 10.79 2.83 -4.80
CA PRO A 63 10.81 2.65 -3.36
C PRO A 63 9.71 1.73 -2.85
N GLY A 64 9.96 1.07 -1.72
CA GLY A 64 8.89 0.57 -0.87
C GLY A 64 8.14 1.72 -0.20
N ARG A 65 7.21 1.41 0.69
CA ARG A 65 6.39 2.43 1.34
C ARG A 65 5.94 2.04 2.74
N VAL A 66 5.59 3.05 3.52
CA VAL A 66 4.87 2.90 4.77
C VAL A 66 3.54 3.65 4.67
N ASN A 67 2.44 3.02 5.06
CA ASN A 67 1.17 3.72 5.18
C ASN A 67 1.07 4.32 6.59
N LEU A 68 0.95 5.65 6.66
CA LEU A 68 0.91 6.35 7.95
C LEU A 68 -0.47 6.19 8.60
N ILE A 69 -1.53 6.19 7.80
CA ILE A 69 -2.92 5.95 8.22
C ILE A 69 -3.79 5.64 6.99
N GLY A 70 -4.88 4.89 7.16
CA GLY A 70 -5.73 4.48 6.04
C GLY A 70 -5.56 3.02 5.63
N GLU A 71 -5.52 2.08 6.59
CA GLU A 71 -5.37 0.65 6.23
C GLU A 71 -6.68 0.05 5.74
N HIS A 72 -6.60 -0.83 4.75
CA HIS A 72 -7.73 -1.62 4.27
C HIS A 72 -8.94 -0.82 3.76
N ILE A 73 -8.68 0.39 3.27
CA ILE A 73 -9.70 1.26 2.66
C ILE A 73 -9.38 1.66 1.22
N ASP A 74 -8.17 1.36 0.72
CA ASP A 74 -7.73 1.69 -0.64
C ASP A 74 -8.53 0.92 -1.70
N TYR A 75 -8.77 -0.37 -1.49
CA TYR A 75 -9.65 -1.17 -2.35
C TYR A 75 -11.14 -0.88 -2.14
N GLU A 76 -11.49 -0.13 -1.09
CA GLU A 76 -12.85 0.38 -0.89
C GLU A 76 -13.07 1.73 -1.59
N GLY A 77 -12.04 2.27 -2.25
CA GLY A 77 -12.11 3.52 -3.01
C GLY A 77 -11.85 4.78 -2.18
N TYR A 78 -11.46 4.65 -0.91
CA TYR A 78 -11.15 5.78 -0.04
C TYR A 78 -9.69 6.21 -0.14
N SER A 79 -9.46 7.50 0.14
CA SER A 79 -8.11 8.04 0.18
C SER A 79 -7.28 7.45 1.31
N VAL A 80 -5.98 7.36 1.11
CA VAL A 80 -4.99 6.86 2.08
C VAL A 80 -3.83 7.83 2.20
N LEU A 81 -3.02 7.73 3.27
CA LEU A 81 -1.92 8.66 3.53
C LEU A 81 -0.57 7.94 3.75
N PRO A 82 0.04 7.41 2.69
CA PRO A 82 1.37 6.80 2.76
C PRO A 82 2.51 7.79 2.50
N MET A 83 3.74 7.30 2.73
CA MET A 83 4.96 7.90 2.20
C MET A 83 5.89 6.82 1.66
N ALA A 84 6.70 7.16 0.65
CA ALA A 84 7.79 6.29 0.21
C ALA A 84 8.90 6.24 1.26
N ILE A 85 9.47 5.06 1.46
CA ILE A 85 10.64 4.86 2.32
C ILE A 85 11.93 4.85 1.49
N ARG A 86 13.09 4.94 2.16
CA ARG A 86 14.39 4.93 1.49
C ARG A 86 14.69 3.60 0.79
N GLN A 87 14.27 2.49 1.40
CA GLN A 87 14.48 1.15 0.86
C GLN A 87 13.72 1.00 -0.46
N ASP A 88 14.39 0.44 -1.45
CA ASP A 88 13.89 0.35 -2.81
C ASP A 88 14.34 -0.92 -3.52
N MET A 89 13.66 -1.17 -4.64
CA MET A 89 14.01 -2.19 -5.62
C MET A 89 14.71 -1.51 -6.79
N ILE A 90 15.84 -2.07 -7.21
CA ILE A 90 16.64 -1.60 -8.34
C ILE A 90 16.71 -2.71 -9.39
N VAL A 91 16.38 -2.36 -10.64
CA VAL A 91 16.48 -3.22 -11.82
C VAL A 91 17.57 -2.66 -12.73
N ALA A 92 18.67 -3.42 -12.90
CA ALA A 92 19.68 -3.16 -13.92
C ALA A 92 19.32 -3.97 -15.17
N ILE A 93 19.26 -3.33 -16.34
CA ILE A 93 18.65 -3.95 -17.53
C ILE A 93 19.32 -3.48 -18.83
N ARG A 94 19.35 -4.37 -19.83
CA ARG A 94 19.61 -4.06 -21.25
C ARG A 94 18.80 -4.97 -22.16
N ARG A 95 18.74 -4.63 -23.46
CA ARG A 95 18.27 -5.58 -24.48
C ARG A 95 19.29 -6.72 -24.64
N ALA A 96 18.79 -7.95 -24.61
CA ALA A 96 19.59 -9.15 -24.83
C ALA A 96 19.52 -9.60 -26.30
N ASN A 97 20.47 -10.45 -26.69
CA ASN A 97 20.45 -11.17 -27.96
C ASN A 97 19.94 -12.60 -27.72
N GLY A 98 18.83 -12.97 -28.35
CA GLY A 98 18.24 -14.32 -28.23
C GLY A 98 17.24 -14.45 -27.08
N ALA A 99 16.40 -15.50 -27.14
CA ALA A 99 15.42 -15.78 -26.10
C ALA A 99 16.06 -16.60 -24.97
N GLN A 100 16.00 -16.10 -23.74
CA GLN A 100 16.33 -16.88 -22.55
C GLN A 100 15.04 -17.37 -21.90
N GLU A 101 14.96 -18.67 -21.59
CA GLU A 101 13.88 -19.18 -20.77
C GLU A 101 14.04 -18.69 -19.32
N ILE A 102 12.98 -18.12 -18.76
CA ILE A 102 12.91 -17.80 -17.34
C ILE A 102 12.51 -19.07 -16.61
N ASP A 103 13.36 -19.56 -15.70
CA ASP A 103 13.00 -20.64 -14.78
C ASP A 103 12.00 -20.15 -13.72
N VAL A 104 10.75 -19.99 -14.15
CA VAL A 104 9.62 -19.58 -13.30
C VAL A 104 9.22 -20.66 -12.29
N LYS A 105 9.66 -21.91 -12.49
CA LYS A 105 9.35 -23.00 -11.56
C LYS A 105 10.13 -22.84 -10.26
N ASN A 106 11.42 -22.51 -10.35
CA ASN A 106 12.28 -22.30 -9.18
C ASN A 106 12.37 -20.83 -8.74
N HIS A 107 12.07 -19.86 -9.62
CA HIS A 107 12.17 -18.43 -9.34
C HIS A 107 10.80 -17.74 -9.41
N LYS A 108 9.89 -18.10 -8.50
CA LYS A 108 8.54 -17.52 -8.41
C LYS A 108 8.52 -15.99 -8.31
N TRP A 109 9.58 -15.38 -7.78
CA TRP A 109 9.73 -13.91 -7.73
C TRP A 109 9.76 -13.28 -9.14
N GLY A 110 10.20 -14.01 -10.17
CA GLY A 110 10.20 -13.56 -11.56
C GLY A 110 8.80 -13.23 -12.10
N HIS A 111 7.73 -13.76 -11.50
CA HIS A 111 6.37 -13.40 -11.87
C HIS A 111 6.06 -11.92 -11.66
N TYR A 112 6.63 -11.26 -10.64
CA TYR A 112 6.45 -9.83 -10.42
C TYR A 112 7.08 -9.00 -11.55
N PHE A 113 8.26 -9.41 -12.04
CA PHE A 113 8.87 -8.80 -13.22
C PHE A 113 8.00 -8.97 -14.46
N MET A 114 7.46 -10.19 -14.66
CA MET A 114 6.55 -10.49 -15.77
C MET A 114 5.26 -9.67 -15.72
N CYS A 115 4.74 -9.35 -14.52
CA CYS A 115 3.61 -8.44 -14.36
C CYS A 115 3.94 -7.06 -14.94
N GLY A 116 5.09 -6.48 -14.58
CA GLY A 116 5.55 -5.21 -15.15
C GLY A 116 5.72 -5.28 -16.68
N TYR A 117 6.37 -6.35 -17.17
CA TYR A 117 6.58 -6.57 -18.61
C TYR A 117 5.25 -6.63 -19.37
N LYS A 118 4.36 -7.51 -18.96
CA LYS A 118 3.04 -7.71 -19.58
C LYS A 118 2.20 -6.44 -19.50
N GLY A 119 2.23 -5.75 -18.35
CA GLY A 119 1.51 -4.51 -18.11
C GLY A 119 1.86 -3.40 -19.10
N VAL A 120 3.15 -3.20 -19.40
CA VAL A 120 3.58 -2.18 -20.38
C VAL A 120 3.02 -2.48 -21.78
N TYR A 121 3.09 -3.74 -22.22
CA TYR A 121 2.56 -4.14 -23.54
C TYR A 121 1.04 -4.04 -23.63
N GLU A 122 0.32 -4.44 -22.58
CA GLU A 122 -1.13 -4.32 -22.51
C GLU A 122 -1.58 -2.86 -22.50
N TYR A 123 -0.87 -2.01 -21.76
CA TYR A 123 -1.13 -0.58 -21.70
C TYR A 123 -0.90 0.11 -23.05
N CYS A 124 0.25 -0.13 -23.68
CA CYS A 124 0.53 0.42 -25.00
C CYS A 124 -0.51 -0.04 -26.03
N ARG A 125 -0.89 -1.33 -26.02
CA ARG A 125 -1.94 -1.85 -26.90
C ARG A 125 -3.27 -1.16 -26.68
N SER A 126 -3.68 -0.92 -25.42
CA SER A 126 -4.94 -0.23 -25.12
C SER A 126 -4.94 1.24 -25.55
N LYS A 127 -3.76 1.86 -25.70
CA LYS A 127 -3.55 3.19 -26.26
C LYS A 127 -3.33 3.21 -27.78
N GLY A 128 -3.37 2.07 -28.46
CA GLY A 128 -3.07 1.96 -29.89
C GLY A 128 -1.59 2.16 -30.25
N ILE A 129 -0.68 2.04 -29.28
CA ILE A 129 0.77 2.14 -29.47
C ILE A 129 1.31 0.75 -29.79
N ASP A 130 1.80 0.55 -31.02
CA ASP A 130 2.48 -0.67 -31.41
C ASP A 130 3.93 -0.68 -30.88
N LEU A 131 4.26 -1.66 -30.05
CA LEU A 131 5.61 -1.91 -29.54
C LEU A 131 6.35 -2.99 -30.32
N GLY A 132 5.72 -3.60 -31.33
CA GLY A 132 6.24 -4.76 -32.03
C GLY A 132 6.29 -6.00 -31.15
N LYS A 133 7.20 -6.92 -31.49
CA LYS A 133 7.36 -8.19 -30.77
C LYS A 133 8.00 -7.98 -29.39
N PRO A 134 7.69 -8.85 -28.40
CA PRO A 134 8.42 -8.91 -27.14
C PRO A 134 9.94 -8.94 -27.36
N VAL A 135 10.65 -8.05 -26.68
CA VAL A 135 12.12 -7.99 -26.69
C VAL A 135 12.71 -8.88 -25.60
N ALA A 136 13.84 -9.51 -25.91
CA ALA A 136 14.65 -10.23 -24.93
C ALA A 136 15.45 -9.25 -24.05
N LEU A 137 15.61 -9.59 -22.78
CA LEU A 137 16.20 -8.72 -21.77
C LEU A 137 17.20 -9.48 -20.89
N ASP A 138 18.33 -8.84 -20.60
CA ASP A 138 19.23 -9.26 -19.53
C ASP A 138 18.91 -8.41 -18.30
N VAL A 139 18.73 -9.05 -17.14
CA VAL A 139 18.21 -8.39 -15.95
C VAL A 139 18.94 -8.86 -14.70
N VAL A 140 19.44 -7.92 -13.89
CA VAL A 140 19.84 -8.18 -12.51
C VAL A 140 19.05 -7.27 -11.58
N VAL A 141 18.53 -7.84 -10.50
CA VAL A 141 17.71 -7.14 -9.52
C VAL A 141 18.42 -7.10 -8.18
N ASP A 142 18.32 -5.97 -7.49
CA ASP A 142 18.78 -5.79 -6.11
C ASP A 142 17.71 -5.06 -5.31
N GLY A 143 17.41 -5.54 -4.11
CA GLY A 143 16.30 -5.04 -3.30
C GLY A 143 16.65 -4.93 -1.82
N THR A 144 16.33 -3.80 -1.22
CA THR A 144 16.52 -3.57 0.23
C THR A 144 15.21 -3.42 1.00
N VAL A 145 14.06 -3.44 0.30
CA VAL A 145 12.75 -3.43 0.97
C VAL A 145 12.57 -4.76 1.70
N PRO A 146 12.32 -4.77 3.01
CA PRO A 146 12.09 -6.00 3.76
C PRO A 146 10.93 -6.80 3.15
N GLN A 147 11.15 -8.08 2.85
CA GLN A 147 10.13 -8.94 2.22
C GLN A 147 9.08 -9.37 3.24
N GLY A 148 7.84 -9.61 2.79
CA GLY A 148 6.76 -10.10 3.66
C GLY A 148 6.37 -9.14 4.81
N SER A 149 6.86 -7.90 4.75
CA SER A 149 6.90 -6.98 5.89
C SER A 149 5.76 -5.97 5.92
N GLY A 150 4.86 -6.01 4.93
CA GLY A 150 3.87 -4.97 4.74
C GLY A 150 4.43 -3.65 4.21
N LEU A 151 5.70 -3.58 3.77
CA LEU A 151 6.34 -2.38 3.19
C LEU A 151 6.35 -2.34 1.64
N SER A 152 5.54 -3.20 1.01
CA SER A 152 5.31 -3.24 -0.44
C SER A 152 6.53 -3.55 -1.30
N SER A 153 7.35 -4.52 -0.88
CA SER A 153 8.46 -5.01 -1.70
C SER A 153 8.01 -5.54 -3.06
N SER A 154 6.80 -6.14 -3.14
CA SER A 154 6.23 -6.63 -4.40
C SER A 154 5.92 -5.48 -5.35
N ALA A 155 5.12 -4.50 -4.91
CA ALA A 155 4.73 -3.36 -5.73
C ALA A 155 5.94 -2.53 -6.15
N ALA A 156 6.90 -2.29 -5.25
CA ALA A 156 8.16 -1.63 -5.57
C ALA A 156 8.90 -2.38 -6.69
N PHE A 157 8.90 -3.71 -6.66
CA PHE A 157 9.55 -4.51 -7.70
C PHE A 157 8.78 -4.44 -9.02
N VAL A 158 7.45 -4.56 -9.02
CA VAL A 158 6.64 -4.43 -10.24
C VAL A 158 6.79 -3.03 -10.85
N CYS A 159 6.72 -1.96 -10.05
CA CYS A 159 6.95 -0.58 -10.49
C CYS A 159 8.35 -0.39 -11.07
N SER A 160 9.38 -0.89 -10.40
CA SER A 160 10.76 -0.79 -10.89
C SER A 160 10.95 -1.57 -12.20
N ALA A 161 10.33 -2.74 -12.35
CA ALA A 161 10.35 -3.51 -13.59
C ALA A 161 9.63 -2.78 -14.72
N THR A 162 8.42 -2.26 -14.45
CA THR A 162 7.62 -1.48 -15.40
C THR A 162 8.41 -0.32 -15.99
N ILE A 163 9.00 0.55 -15.15
CA ILE A 163 9.72 1.74 -15.66
C ILE A 163 11.05 1.36 -16.33
N ALA A 164 11.70 0.25 -15.93
CA ALA A 164 12.87 -0.27 -16.64
C ALA A 164 12.51 -0.68 -18.06
N ILE A 165 11.40 -1.40 -18.24
CA ILE A 165 10.91 -1.87 -19.54
C ILE A 165 10.48 -0.68 -20.40
N MET A 166 9.78 0.31 -19.82
CA MET A 166 9.49 1.58 -20.49
C MET A 166 10.78 2.24 -21.00
N GLY A 167 11.82 2.33 -20.17
CA GLY A 167 13.12 2.91 -20.55
C GLY A 167 13.86 2.14 -21.65
N ILE A 168 13.73 0.81 -21.72
CA ILE A 168 14.31 -0.02 -22.78
C ILE A 168 13.54 0.07 -24.09
N LEU A 169 12.24 0.34 -24.02
CA LEU A 169 11.36 0.53 -25.17
C LEU A 169 11.28 2.00 -25.62
N ASP A 170 12.07 2.88 -24.98
CA ASP A 170 12.10 4.33 -25.21
C ASP A 170 10.70 4.95 -25.13
N LYS A 171 9.91 4.51 -24.14
CA LYS A 171 8.60 5.06 -23.80
C LYS A 171 8.65 5.76 -22.45
N ASN A 172 7.86 6.82 -22.32
CA ASN A 172 7.63 7.48 -21.05
C ASN A 172 6.16 7.93 -20.98
N PHE A 173 5.57 7.80 -19.81
CA PHE A 173 4.14 8.06 -19.57
C PHE A 173 3.97 8.89 -18.30
N PRO A 174 2.84 9.61 -18.15
CA PRO A 174 2.50 10.30 -16.92
C PRO A 174 2.52 9.36 -15.71
N LYS A 175 3.07 9.82 -14.59
CA LYS A 175 3.17 9.06 -13.33
C LYS A 175 1.83 8.47 -12.89
N LYS A 176 0.74 9.25 -13.02
CA LYS A 176 -0.64 8.83 -12.71
C LYS A 176 -1.05 7.61 -13.54
N GLU A 177 -0.75 7.61 -14.84
CA GLU A 177 -1.03 6.49 -15.73
C GLU A 177 -0.18 5.27 -15.38
N VAL A 178 1.12 5.47 -15.12
CA VAL A 178 2.05 4.39 -14.73
C VAL A 178 1.61 3.71 -13.45
N ALA A 179 1.26 4.47 -12.41
CA ALA A 179 0.74 3.94 -11.17
C ALA A 179 -0.52 3.08 -11.41
N GLN A 180 -1.46 3.59 -12.22
CA GLN A 180 -2.73 2.92 -12.49
C GLN A 180 -2.54 1.59 -13.24
N PHE A 181 -1.85 1.58 -14.38
CA PHE A 181 -1.70 0.34 -15.14
C PHE A 181 -0.76 -0.65 -14.45
N THR A 182 0.17 -0.18 -13.61
CA THR A 182 1.02 -1.07 -12.80
C THR A 182 0.22 -1.76 -11.69
N CYS A 183 -0.74 -1.07 -11.06
CA CYS A 183 -1.67 -1.70 -10.12
C CYS A 183 -2.47 -2.82 -10.81
N LEU A 184 -2.99 -2.56 -12.01
CA LEU A 184 -3.71 -3.57 -12.79
C LEU A 184 -2.80 -4.74 -13.19
N SER A 185 -1.54 -4.48 -13.50
CA SER A 185 -0.60 -5.53 -13.91
C SER A 185 -0.18 -6.43 -12.75
N GLU A 186 0.01 -5.89 -11.54
CA GLU A 186 0.36 -6.70 -10.36
C GLU A 186 -0.75 -7.70 -10.00
N ARG A 187 -2.02 -7.41 -10.31
CA ARG A 187 -3.14 -8.34 -10.09
C ARG A 187 -3.00 -9.66 -10.85
N HIS A 188 -2.17 -9.73 -11.89
CA HIS A 188 -1.82 -10.98 -12.56
C HIS A 188 -1.14 -12.00 -11.62
N ILE A 189 -0.63 -11.57 -10.45
CA ILE A 189 -0.09 -12.45 -9.41
C ILE A 189 -1.19 -13.19 -8.61
N GLY A 190 -2.45 -12.76 -8.72
CA GLY A 190 -3.60 -13.35 -8.02
C GLY A 190 -4.07 -12.58 -6.77
N THR A 191 -3.41 -11.48 -6.38
CA THR A 191 -3.86 -10.63 -5.28
C THR A 191 -4.70 -9.45 -5.78
N GLN A 192 -5.87 -9.23 -5.19
CA GLN A 192 -6.76 -8.10 -5.48
C GLN A 192 -6.39 -6.86 -4.65
N SER A 193 -5.12 -6.42 -4.73
CA SER A 193 -4.69 -5.21 -4.03
C SER A 193 -5.31 -3.93 -4.63
N GLY A 194 -5.49 -2.91 -3.79
CA GLY A 194 -5.79 -1.56 -4.24
C GLY A 194 -4.58 -0.89 -4.89
N GLY A 195 -4.71 0.41 -5.18
CA GLY A 195 -3.70 1.17 -5.92
C GLY A 195 -2.68 1.93 -5.06
N MET A 196 -2.77 1.84 -3.73
CA MET A 196 -1.95 2.65 -2.82
C MET A 196 -0.46 2.47 -3.09
N ASP A 197 -0.01 1.23 -3.12
CA ASP A 197 1.40 0.86 -3.11
C ASP A 197 2.12 1.35 -4.39
N GLN A 198 1.47 1.14 -5.54
CA GLN A 198 2.01 1.55 -6.84
C GLN A 198 1.93 3.07 -7.01
N ALA A 199 0.84 3.68 -6.53
CA ALA A 199 0.68 5.14 -6.54
C ALA A 199 1.81 5.82 -5.78
N ILE A 200 2.05 5.46 -4.52
CA ILE A 200 3.12 6.08 -3.73
C ILE A 200 4.51 5.72 -4.26
N SER A 201 4.73 4.49 -4.74
CA SER A 201 6.04 4.08 -5.27
C SER A 201 6.42 4.90 -6.52
N ILE A 202 5.45 5.22 -7.38
CA ILE A 202 5.69 6.01 -8.59
C ILE A 202 5.68 7.52 -8.31
N MET A 203 4.74 8.01 -7.51
CA MET A 203 4.40 9.44 -7.44
C MET A 203 5.06 10.19 -6.28
N ALA A 204 5.64 9.50 -5.29
CA ALA A 204 6.18 10.15 -4.10
C ALA A 204 7.21 11.26 -4.39
N LYS A 205 7.19 12.29 -3.56
CA LYS A 205 8.16 13.39 -3.57
C LYS A 205 9.00 13.40 -2.28
N PRO A 206 10.31 13.69 -2.38
CA PRO A 206 11.16 13.85 -1.20
C PRO A 206 10.57 14.89 -0.23
N GLY A 207 10.49 14.53 1.06
CA GLY A 207 10.00 15.41 2.11
C GLY A 207 8.47 15.49 2.27
N PHE A 208 7.69 14.83 1.41
CA PHE A 208 6.23 14.80 1.49
C PHE A 208 5.69 13.38 1.66
N ALA A 209 4.75 13.22 2.60
CA ALA A 209 3.77 12.15 2.49
C ALA A 209 2.75 12.55 1.42
N GLU A 210 1.94 11.62 0.95
CA GLU A 210 0.94 11.90 -0.07
C GLU A 210 -0.43 11.47 0.44
N LEU A 211 -1.44 12.35 0.32
CA LEU A 211 -2.83 11.91 0.33
C LEU A 211 -3.13 11.36 -1.07
N ILE A 212 -3.43 10.06 -1.15
CA ILE A 212 -3.69 9.38 -2.42
C ILE A 212 -5.17 9.08 -2.56
N ASP A 213 -5.80 9.66 -3.58
CA ASP A 213 -7.14 9.35 -4.05
C ASP A 213 -7.11 8.33 -5.18
N PHE A 214 -8.19 7.59 -5.40
CA PHE A 214 -8.24 6.51 -6.41
C PHE A 214 -9.25 6.74 -7.55
N ASN A 215 -10.17 7.69 -7.42
CA ASN A 215 -11.28 7.91 -8.37
C ASN A 215 -11.43 9.40 -8.77
N PRO A 216 -10.60 9.94 -9.69
CA PRO A 216 -9.44 9.32 -10.34
C PRO A 216 -8.20 9.28 -9.44
N ILE A 217 -7.15 8.58 -9.87
CA ILE A 217 -5.88 8.54 -9.13
C ILE A 217 -5.24 9.93 -9.05
N HIS A 218 -5.00 10.39 -7.83
CA HIS A 218 -4.39 11.68 -7.54
C HIS A 218 -3.53 11.57 -6.28
N ALA A 219 -2.42 12.31 -6.24
CA ALA A 219 -1.59 12.42 -5.05
C ALA A 219 -1.48 13.90 -4.68
N THR A 220 -1.81 14.23 -3.45
CA THR A 220 -1.69 15.58 -2.91
C THR A 220 -0.65 15.60 -1.80
N ASP A 221 0.37 16.46 -2.00
CA ASP A 221 1.49 16.62 -1.09
C ASP A 221 1.02 16.98 0.35
N VAL A 222 1.50 16.23 1.34
CA VAL A 222 1.28 16.45 2.78
C VAL A 222 2.63 16.61 3.47
N GLN A 223 2.99 17.85 3.80
CA GLN A 223 4.26 18.16 4.47
C GLN A 223 4.18 17.86 5.98
N LEU A 224 4.80 16.76 6.40
CA LEU A 224 4.78 16.32 7.79
C LEU A 224 5.52 17.29 8.74
N PRO A 225 5.10 17.42 10.01
CA PRO A 225 5.78 18.23 11.01
C PRO A 225 7.25 17.82 11.18
N SER A 226 8.18 18.78 11.14
CA SER A 226 9.63 18.50 11.11
C SER A 226 10.17 17.97 12.43
N GLY A 227 9.46 18.18 13.54
CA GLY A 227 9.81 17.70 14.86
C GLY A 227 9.56 16.19 15.09
N GLY A 228 8.98 15.49 14.11
CA GLY A 228 8.67 14.07 14.19
C GLY A 228 9.35 13.24 13.09
N THR A 229 9.73 12.01 13.45
CA THR A 229 10.23 11.01 12.51
C THR A 229 9.49 9.70 12.71
N PHE A 230 9.30 8.99 11.60
CA PHE A 230 8.70 7.66 11.62
C PHE A 230 9.78 6.60 11.73
N VAL A 231 9.65 5.75 12.74
CA VAL A 231 10.48 4.55 12.91
C VAL A 231 9.67 3.33 12.49
N ILE A 232 10.21 2.58 11.55
CA ILE A 232 9.63 1.33 11.06
C ILE A 232 10.32 0.19 11.78
N ALA A 233 9.53 -0.75 12.30
CA ALA A 233 10.00 -1.92 13.02
C ALA A 233 9.24 -3.16 12.56
N HIS A 234 9.94 -4.21 12.16
CA HIS A 234 9.35 -5.49 11.75
C HIS A 234 9.14 -6.39 12.97
N CYS A 235 7.94 -6.96 13.12
CA CYS A 235 7.61 -7.84 14.24
C CYS A 235 8.19 -9.27 14.13
N LEU A 236 8.82 -9.62 13.01
CA LEU A 236 9.37 -10.95 12.67
C LEU A 236 8.34 -12.07 12.49
N ALA A 237 7.04 -11.77 12.57
CA ALA A 237 6.00 -12.66 12.06
C ALA A 237 5.83 -12.42 10.55
N GLU A 238 5.93 -13.49 9.77
CA GLU A 238 5.75 -13.44 8.33
C GLU A 238 4.26 -13.51 7.98
N SER A 239 3.78 -12.51 7.24
CA SER A 239 2.42 -12.50 6.70
C SER A 239 2.42 -13.17 5.32
N LYS A 240 1.96 -14.42 5.25
CA LYS A 240 1.85 -15.18 4.00
C LYS A 240 0.62 -14.77 3.19
N LYS A 241 0.58 -13.49 2.78
CA LYS A 241 -0.59 -12.80 2.19
C LYS A 241 -1.29 -13.61 1.08
N ALA A 242 -0.54 -14.27 0.20
CA ALA A 242 -1.10 -15.05 -0.90
C ALA A 242 -1.65 -16.42 -0.45
N GLU A 243 -0.97 -17.12 0.46
CA GLU A 243 -1.39 -18.44 0.94
C GLU A 243 -2.64 -18.35 1.84
N THR A 244 -2.67 -17.34 2.72
CA THR A 244 -3.81 -17.11 3.64
C THR A 244 -4.83 -16.13 3.05
N ALA A 245 -4.77 -15.84 1.75
CA ALA A 245 -5.61 -14.81 1.13
C ALA A 245 -7.10 -15.08 1.35
N ALA A 246 -7.55 -16.33 1.14
CA ALA A 246 -8.94 -16.73 1.24
C ALA A 246 -9.53 -16.63 2.66
N THR A 247 -8.69 -16.68 3.71
CA THR A 247 -9.14 -16.57 5.11
C THR A 247 -8.89 -15.19 5.71
N ASN A 248 -7.92 -14.45 5.17
CA ASN A 248 -7.46 -13.15 5.69
C ASN A 248 -7.78 -12.03 4.70
N TYR A 249 -6.84 -11.68 3.80
CA TYR A 249 -6.93 -10.48 2.98
C TYR A 249 -8.15 -10.46 2.05
N ASN A 250 -8.34 -11.49 1.22
CA ASN A 250 -9.49 -11.55 0.31
C ASN A 250 -10.81 -11.76 1.08
N ASN A 251 -10.77 -12.42 2.24
CA ASN A 251 -11.94 -12.54 3.10
C ASN A 251 -12.44 -11.15 3.54
N ARG A 252 -11.52 -10.25 3.93
CA ARG A 252 -11.86 -8.87 4.28
C ARG A 252 -12.49 -8.10 3.12
N VAL A 253 -11.95 -8.25 1.91
CA VAL A 253 -12.52 -7.64 0.70
C VAL A 253 -13.95 -8.15 0.45
N VAL A 254 -14.18 -9.45 0.61
CA VAL A 254 -15.53 -10.05 0.47
C VAL A 254 -16.47 -9.57 1.58
N GLU A 255 -16.02 -9.53 2.84
CA GLU A 255 -16.82 -9.02 3.96
C GLU A 255 -17.25 -7.57 3.73
N CYS A 256 -16.35 -6.69 3.27
CA CYS A 256 -16.68 -5.30 2.94
C CYS A 256 -17.69 -5.21 1.78
N ARG A 257 -17.48 -5.95 0.69
CA ARG A 257 -18.42 -5.95 -0.44
C ARG A 257 -19.81 -6.48 -0.04
N LEU A 258 -19.87 -7.53 0.78
CA LEU A 258 -21.13 -8.03 1.34
C LEU A 258 -21.80 -6.98 2.24
N ALA A 259 -21.03 -6.29 3.09
CA ALA A 259 -21.56 -5.23 3.94
C ALA A 259 -22.14 -4.08 3.10
N ALA A 260 -21.47 -3.69 2.02
CA ALA A 260 -21.94 -2.67 1.11
C ALA A 260 -23.25 -3.08 0.41
N ILE A 261 -23.34 -4.29 -0.12
CA ILE A 261 -24.58 -4.82 -0.75
C ILE A 261 -25.73 -4.87 0.25
N VAL A 262 -25.49 -5.39 1.46
CA VAL A 262 -26.53 -5.48 2.50
C VAL A 262 -26.99 -4.08 2.93
N LEU A 263 -26.07 -3.13 3.12
CA LEU A 263 -26.41 -1.73 3.41
C LEU A 263 -27.24 -1.10 2.29
N ALA A 264 -26.83 -1.26 1.03
CA ALA A 264 -27.58 -0.74 -0.11
C ALA A 264 -29.03 -1.23 -0.11
N ILE A 265 -29.25 -2.54 0.06
CA ILE A 265 -30.58 -3.14 0.08
C ILE A 265 -31.40 -2.62 1.26
N LYS A 266 -30.82 -2.58 2.47
CA LYS A 266 -31.50 -2.06 3.66
C LYS A 266 -31.81 -0.57 3.59
N LEU A 267 -31.05 0.18 2.79
CA LEU A 267 -31.25 1.60 2.51
C LEU A 267 -32.22 1.85 1.34
N GLY A 268 -32.84 0.79 0.79
CA GLY A 268 -33.90 0.88 -0.21
C GLY A 268 -33.47 0.69 -1.66
N MET A 269 -32.22 0.29 -1.92
CA MET A 269 -31.79 -0.08 -3.27
C MET A 269 -32.42 -1.42 -3.68
N ASP A 270 -32.85 -1.54 -4.94
CA ASP A 270 -33.26 -2.82 -5.51
C ASP A 270 -32.15 -3.88 -5.38
N ARG A 271 -32.54 -5.13 -5.10
CA ARG A 271 -31.62 -6.25 -4.84
C ARG A 271 -30.71 -6.55 -6.02
N LYS A 272 -31.27 -6.65 -7.23
CA LYS A 272 -30.49 -6.96 -8.44
C LYS A 272 -29.53 -5.82 -8.75
N LYS A 273 -30.00 -4.58 -8.63
CA LYS A 273 -29.15 -3.40 -8.78
C LYS A 273 -28.00 -3.43 -7.79
N ALA A 274 -28.27 -3.61 -6.49
CA ALA A 274 -27.24 -3.67 -5.45
C ALA A 274 -26.17 -4.73 -5.76
N ILE A 275 -26.57 -5.96 -6.11
CA ILE A 275 -25.63 -7.04 -6.45
C ILE A 275 -24.76 -6.68 -7.68
N SER A 276 -25.37 -6.08 -8.70
CA SER A 276 -24.71 -5.80 -9.98
C SER A 276 -23.80 -4.56 -9.97
N SER A 277 -24.13 -3.54 -9.17
CA SER A 277 -23.47 -2.23 -9.25
C SER A 277 -22.70 -1.83 -7.99
N VAL A 278 -22.96 -2.45 -6.83
CA VAL A 278 -22.24 -2.13 -5.60
C VAL A 278 -21.03 -3.04 -5.46
N THR A 279 -19.86 -2.42 -5.42
CA THR A 279 -18.58 -3.11 -5.34
C THR A 279 -17.85 -2.83 -4.03
N THR A 280 -17.99 -1.63 -3.49
CA THR A 280 -17.28 -1.15 -2.31
C THR A 280 -18.21 -0.42 -1.35
N LEU A 281 -17.74 -0.17 -0.14
CA LEU A 281 -18.45 0.67 0.84
C LEU A 281 -18.56 2.14 0.40
N SER A 282 -17.61 2.66 -0.39
CA SER A 282 -17.72 4.04 -0.91
C SER A 282 -18.89 4.20 -1.88
N ASP A 283 -19.25 3.17 -2.65
CA ASP A 283 -20.42 3.18 -3.56
C ASP A 283 -21.75 3.45 -2.82
N VAL A 284 -21.81 3.14 -1.52
CA VAL A 284 -23.04 3.24 -0.69
C VAL A 284 -22.94 4.31 0.40
N GLU A 285 -21.80 5.00 0.51
CA GLU A 285 -21.59 6.01 1.54
C GLU A 285 -22.61 7.14 1.45
N GLY A 286 -22.92 7.63 0.23
CA GLY A 286 -23.92 8.69 0.04
C GLY A 286 -25.31 8.30 0.57
N LEU A 287 -25.68 7.03 0.45
CA LEU A 287 -26.93 6.51 1.03
C LEU A 287 -26.85 6.46 2.56
N CYS A 288 -25.71 6.04 3.10
CA CYS A 288 -25.45 5.98 4.55
C CYS A 288 -25.48 7.38 5.18
N VAL A 289 -24.87 8.38 4.53
CA VAL A 289 -24.88 9.79 4.96
C VAL A 289 -26.29 10.37 4.87
N SER A 290 -27.04 10.09 3.80
CA SER A 290 -28.44 10.52 3.68
C SER A 290 -29.30 9.94 4.82
N PHE A 291 -29.10 8.67 5.16
CA PHE A 291 -29.75 8.03 6.30
C PHE A 291 -29.35 8.69 7.62
N ALA A 292 -28.06 8.89 7.86
CA ALA A 292 -27.55 9.56 9.05
C ALA A 292 -28.12 10.98 9.18
N GLY A 293 -28.30 11.70 8.07
CA GLY A 293 -28.86 13.06 8.06
C GLY A 293 -30.29 13.11 8.59
N ARG A 294 -31.11 12.09 8.30
CA ARG A 294 -32.46 11.93 8.89
C ARG A 294 -32.42 11.64 10.39
N GLU A 295 -31.27 11.18 10.88
CA GLU A 295 -30.98 10.89 12.29
C GLU A 295 -30.17 12.02 12.96
N GLY A 296 -30.01 13.17 12.30
CA GLY A 296 -29.29 14.34 12.84
C GLY A 296 -27.77 14.21 12.85
N SER A 297 -27.19 13.35 12.03
CA SER A 297 -25.73 13.13 11.94
C SER A 297 -25.25 13.16 10.49
N SER A 298 -23.96 13.46 10.27
CA SER A 298 -23.31 13.30 8.96
C SER A 298 -22.39 12.07 8.90
N ASP A 299 -22.33 11.29 9.99
CA ASP A 299 -21.44 10.12 10.10
C ASP A 299 -22.11 8.87 9.47
N PRO A 300 -21.57 8.31 8.36
CA PRO A 300 -22.13 7.12 7.74
C PRO A 300 -22.16 5.90 8.68
N ALA A 301 -21.33 5.88 9.74
CA ALA A 301 -21.36 4.83 10.76
C ALA A 301 -22.70 4.73 11.50
N VAL A 302 -23.54 5.78 11.47
CA VAL A 302 -24.91 5.70 12.03
C VAL A 302 -25.75 4.67 11.30
N ALA A 303 -25.65 4.60 9.96
CA ALA A 303 -26.35 3.59 9.17
C ALA A 303 -25.84 2.18 9.50
N VAL A 304 -24.53 2.00 9.63
CA VAL A 304 -23.92 0.72 10.03
C VAL A 304 -24.49 0.24 11.36
N LYS A 305 -24.50 1.12 12.38
CA LYS A 305 -25.00 0.79 13.72
C LYS A 305 -26.47 0.44 13.78
N LYS A 306 -27.30 1.05 12.94
CA LYS A 306 -28.75 0.79 12.95
C LYS A 306 -29.16 -0.38 12.05
N LEU A 307 -28.40 -0.66 10.99
CA LEU A 307 -28.83 -1.57 9.92
C LEU A 307 -28.07 -2.89 9.90
N LEU A 308 -26.86 -2.96 10.45
CA LEU A 308 -26.10 -4.20 10.59
C LEU A 308 -26.02 -4.61 12.06
N HIS A 309 -26.28 -5.88 12.38
CA HIS A 309 -26.04 -6.38 13.73
C HIS A 309 -24.57 -6.73 13.94
N GLU A 310 -24.14 -6.75 15.20
CA GLU A 310 -22.74 -6.99 15.55
C GLU A 310 -22.31 -8.45 15.39
N ASP A 311 -23.23 -9.41 15.58
CA ASP A 311 -22.87 -10.82 15.45
C ASP A 311 -22.46 -11.17 14.00
N PRO A 312 -21.53 -12.13 13.80
CA PRO A 312 -21.15 -12.56 12.46
C PRO A 312 -22.36 -13.11 11.68
N TYR A 313 -22.55 -12.61 10.46
CA TYR A 313 -23.59 -13.08 9.53
C TYR A 313 -23.26 -14.48 9.01
N THR A 314 -24.28 -15.32 8.86
CA THR A 314 -24.15 -16.58 8.11
C THR A 314 -24.40 -16.36 6.62
N ALA A 315 -23.92 -17.27 5.77
CA ALA A 315 -24.23 -17.22 4.33
C ALA A 315 -25.75 -17.18 4.08
N GLY A 316 -26.51 -18.07 4.71
CA GLY A 316 -27.97 -18.15 4.52
C GLY A 316 -28.73 -16.89 4.94
N GLU A 317 -28.23 -16.16 5.94
CA GLU A 317 -28.82 -14.87 6.31
C GLU A 317 -28.61 -13.83 5.20
N ILE A 318 -27.40 -13.73 4.68
CA ILE A 318 -27.07 -12.78 3.61
C ILE A 318 -27.87 -13.15 2.35
N GLU A 319 -27.94 -14.44 2.00
CA GLU A 319 -28.71 -14.94 0.85
C GLU A 319 -30.21 -14.64 0.97
N LYS A 320 -30.76 -14.62 2.18
CA LYS A 320 -32.15 -14.19 2.42
C LYS A 320 -32.34 -12.69 2.17
N ILE A 321 -31.35 -11.87 2.51
CA ILE A 321 -31.37 -10.42 2.27
C ILE A 321 -31.20 -10.12 0.77
N THR A 322 -30.23 -10.74 0.12
CA THR A 322 -29.91 -10.55 -1.30
C THR A 322 -30.94 -11.19 -2.23
N GLY A 323 -31.58 -12.27 -1.79
CA GLY A 323 -32.44 -13.12 -2.63
C GLY A 323 -31.66 -13.99 -3.63
N GLU A 324 -30.33 -14.05 -3.52
CA GLU A 324 -29.45 -14.85 -4.39
C GLU A 324 -28.36 -15.54 -3.57
N GLY A 325 -27.96 -16.74 -4.00
CA GLY A 325 -26.85 -17.49 -3.40
C GLY A 325 -25.50 -16.76 -3.54
N LEU A 326 -24.63 -16.84 -2.53
CA LEU A 326 -23.35 -16.11 -2.54
C LEU A 326 -22.45 -16.52 -3.71
N THR A 327 -22.50 -17.80 -4.12
CA THR A 327 -21.79 -18.28 -5.31
C THR A 327 -22.23 -17.56 -6.59
N SER A 328 -23.52 -17.22 -6.72
CA SER A 328 -24.07 -16.43 -7.84
C SER A 328 -23.55 -14.99 -7.79
N VAL A 329 -23.66 -14.36 -6.61
CA VAL A 329 -23.20 -12.98 -6.37
C VAL A 329 -21.73 -12.78 -6.76
N PHE A 330 -20.88 -13.79 -6.53
CA PHE A 330 -19.43 -13.73 -6.77
C PHE A 330 -18.94 -14.54 -7.97
N GLN A 331 -19.83 -15.00 -8.87
CA GLN A 331 -19.47 -15.90 -9.98
C GLN A 331 -18.33 -15.39 -10.89
N GLY A 332 -18.15 -14.07 -11.00
CA GLY A 332 -17.11 -13.44 -11.83
C GLY A 332 -15.72 -13.36 -11.19
N SER A 333 -15.52 -13.86 -9.97
CA SER A 333 -14.27 -13.71 -9.22
C SER A 333 -13.85 -15.02 -8.55
N GLN A 334 -12.90 -15.73 -9.15
CA GLN A 334 -12.38 -16.98 -8.58
C GLN A 334 -11.85 -16.79 -7.16
N THR A 335 -11.13 -15.69 -6.90
CA THR A 335 -10.62 -15.35 -5.57
C THR A 335 -11.72 -15.13 -4.54
N SER A 336 -12.87 -14.57 -4.95
CA SER A 336 -14.02 -14.42 -4.06
C SER A 336 -14.71 -15.76 -3.84
N LEU A 337 -14.84 -16.60 -4.86
CA LEU A 337 -15.40 -17.95 -4.72
C LEU A 337 -14.57 -18.82 -3.77
N ASP A 338 -13.25 -18.67 -3.76
CA ASP A 338 -12.37 -19.37 -2.81
C ASP A 338 -12.61 -18.92 -1.35
N VAL A 339 -12.93 -17.63 -1.14
CA VAL A 339 -13.39 -17.14 0.17
C VAL A 339 -14.73 -17.77 0.53
N ILE A 340 -15.71 -17.78 -0.37
CA ILE A 340 -17.05 -18.35 -0.09
C ILE A 340 -16.95 -19.84 0.30
N LYS A 341 -15.98 -20.59 -0.25
CA LYS A 341 -15.72 -21.98 0.15
C LYS A 341 -15.08 -22.10 1.53
N ALA A 342 -14.22 -21.16 1.91
CA ALA A 342 -13.44 -21.21 3.15
C ALA A 342 -14.19 -20.60 4.36
N ALA A 343 -14.93 -19.52 4.15
CA ALA A 343 -15.58 -18.73 5.19
C ALA A 343 -16.96 -19.28 5.56
N LYS A 344 -17.22 -19.39 6.86
CA LYS A 344 -18.54 -19.78 7.40
C LYS A 344 -19.37 -18.60 7.91
N HIS A 345 -18.69 -17.52 8.29
CA HIS A 345 -19.30 -16.34 8.89
C HIS A 345 -18.63 -15.06 8.37
N TYR A 346 -19.39 -13.96 8.35
CA TYR A 346 -18.97 -12.68 7.79
C TYR A 346 -19.25 -11.52 8.77
N LYS A 347 -18.23 -10.76 9.16
CA LYS A 347 -18.33 -9.69 10.16
C LYS A 347 -18.64 -8.32 9.55
N LEU A 348 -19.81 -8.21 8.94
CA LEU A 348 -20.20 -7.04 8.13
C LEU A 348 -20.15 -5.72 8.93
N PHE A 349 -20.70 -5.71 10.15
CA PHE A 349 -20.73 -4.54 11.02
C PHE A 349 -19.32 -4.02 11.32
N GLN A 350 -18.41 -4.90 11.74
CA GLN A 350 -17.07 -4.53 12.16
C GLN A 350 -16.24 -4.02 10.98
N ARG A 351 -16.35 -4.67 9.81
CA ARG A 351 -15.58 -4.26 8.62
C ARG A 351 -16.06 -2.89 8.11
N ALA A 352 -17.38 -2.68 8.02
CA ALA A 352 -17.92 -1.38 7.63
C ALA A 352 -17.56 -0.27 8.63
N THR A 353 -17.66 -0.55 9.94
CA THR A 353 -17.27 0.40 10.99
C THR A 353 -15.79 0.77 10.91
N HIS A 354 -14.91 -0.21 10.68
CA HIS A 354 -13.50 0.05 10.45
C HIS A 354 -13.28 0.99 9.26
N VAL A 355 -13.82 0.63 8.08
CA VAL A 355 -13.58 1.36 6.83
C VAL A 355 -14.01 2.83 6.93
N TYR A 356 -15.25 3.12 7.31
CA TYR A 356 -15.71 4.51 7.41
C TYR A 356 -14.95 5.30 8.48
N SER A 357 -14.65 4.69 9.63
CA SER A 357 -13.90 5.39 10.69
C SER A 357 -12.44 5.64 10.30
N GLU A 358 -11.83 4.72 9.53
CA GLU A 358 -10.46 4.84 9.05
C GLU A 358 -10.35 5.90 7.94
N ALA A 359 -11.29 5.93 6.99
CA ALA A 359 -11.37 6.98 5.98
C ALA A 359 -11.48 8.37 6.61
N ARG A 360 -12.30 8.52 7.67
CA ARG A 360 -12.37 9.77 8.44
C ARG A 360 -11.03 10.10 9.12
N ARG A 361 -10.34 9.11 9.67
CA ARG A 361 -9.03 9.31 10.33
C ARG A 361 -7.97 9.80 9.34
N VAL A 362 -8.00 9.37 8.08
CA VAL A 362 -7.10 9.88 7.02
C VAL A 362 -7.25 11.39 6.85
N TYR A 363 -8.47 11.89 6.67
CA TYR A 363 -8.70 13.33 6.53
C TYR A 363 -8.39 14.08 7.82
N ALA A 364 -8.72 13.53 8.99
CA ALA A 364 -8.35 14.12 10.27
C ALA A 364 -6.82 14.23 10.44
N PHE A 365 -6.05 13.27 9.92
CA PHE A 365 -4.59 13.30 9.92
C PHE A 365 -4.07 14.42 9.04
N ARG A 366 -4.53 14.50 7.78
CA ARG A 366 -4.20 15.61 6.86
C ARG A 366 -4.54 16.97 7.49
N ASP A 367 -5.74 17.11 8.02
CA ASP A 367 -6.23 18.38 8.58
C ASP A 367 -5.43 18.78 9.81
N THR A 368 -4.97 17.81 10.61
CA THR A 368 -4.07 18.06 11.74
C THR A 368 -2.72 18.61 11.26
N VAL A 369 -2.15 18.05 10.19
CA VAL A 369 -0.89 18.54 9.60
C VAL A 369 -1.02 20.01 9.18
N SER A 370 -2.12 20.35 8.50
CA SER A 370 -2.42 21.70 7.99
C SER A 370 -3.02 22.66 9.03
N SER A 371 -3.24 22.20 10.27
CA SER A 371 -3.85 23.00 11.32
C SER A 371 -2.91 24.09 11.88
N LYS A 372 -3.48 25.02 12.65
CA LYS A 372 -2.74 26.07 13.39
C LYS A 372 -2.19 25.62 14.75
N LEU A 373 -2.23 24.32 15.06
CA LEU A 373 -1.66 23.79 16.30
C LEU A 373 -0.13 24.02 16.32
N SER A 374 0.44 24.10 17.52
CA SER A 374 1.90 24.05 17.68
C SER A 374 2.45 22.72 17.14
N GLU A 375 3.72 22.68 16.77
CA GLU A 375 4.36 21.44 16.28
C GLU A 375 4.18 20.27 17.25
N GLU A 376 4.32 20.52 18.57
CA GLU A 376 4.06 19.50 19.58
C GLU A 376 2.58 19.07 19.64
N GLY A 377 1.65 20.03 19.50
CA GLY A 377 0.22 19.74 19.45
C GLY A 377 -0.16 18.90 18.23
N LYS A 378 0.41 19.21 17.05
CA LYS A 378 0.25 18.41 15.83
C LYS A 378 0.76 17.00 16.06
N LEU A 379 2.02 16.85 16.47
CA LEU A 379 2.64 15.53 16.67
C LEU A 379 1.87 14.65 17.65
N LYS A 380 1.39 15.23 18.76
CA LYS A 380 0.54 14.50 19.71
C LYS A 380 -0.75 14.02 19.04
N LYS A 381 -1.46 14.91 18.34
CA LYS A 381 -2.74 14.58 17.72
C LYS A 381 -2.60 13.54 16.59
N LEU A 382 -1.53 13.62 15.81
CA LEU A 382 -1.17 12.60 14.81
C LEU A 382 -0.91 11.24 15.48
N GLY A 383 -0.17 11.22 16.59
CA GLY A 383 0.07 10.02 17.39
C GLY A 383 -1.22 9.39 17.92
N ASP A 384 -2.13 10.22 18.45
CA ASP A 384 -3.45 9.78 18.92
C ASP A 384 -4.24 9.10 17.77
N LEU A 385 -4.28 9.71 16.58
CA LEU A 385 -4.95 9.13 15.40
C LEU A 385 -4.33 7.79 14.95
N MET A 386 -3.01 7.67 14.99
CA MET A 386 -2.32 6.40 14.69
C MET A 386 -2.70 5.31 15.70
N ASN A 387 -2.82 5.66 16.98
CA ASN A 387 -3.21 4.71 18.02
C ASN A 387 -4.67 4.24 17.84
N GLU A 388 -5.58 5.15 17.51
CA GLU A 388 -6.98 4.83 17.17
C GLU A 388 -7.07 3.93 15.94
N SER A 389 -6.28 4.21 14.89
CA SER A 389 -6.18 3.36 13.70
C SER A 389 -5.72 1.95 14.07
N HIS A 390 -4.66 1.81 14.88
CA HIS A 390 -4.20 0.49 15.32
C HIS A 390 -5.26 -0.30 16.08
N TYR A 391 -5.95 0.35 17.02
CA TYR A 391 -7.05 -0.27 17.75
C TYR A 391 -8.15 -0.76 16.81
N SER A 392 -8.51 0.06 15.82
CA SER A 392 -9.48 -0.31 14.79
C SER A 392 -9.01 -1.51 13.95
N CYS A 393 -7.75 -1.54 13.52
CA CYS A 393 -7.16 -2.68 12.80
C CYS A 393 -7.13 -3.97 13.65
N SER A 394 -6.81 -3.84 14.94
CA SER A 394 -6.73 -4.98 15.88
C SER A 394 -8.12 -5.54 16.22
N VAL A 395 -9.07 -4.68 16.62
CA VAL A 395 -10.36 -5.09 17.18
C VAL A 395 -11.47 -5.18 16.15
N LEU A 396 -11.61 -4.17 15.28
CA LEU A 396 -12.69 -4.14 14.28
C LEU A 396 -12.30 -4.87 13.00
N TYR A 397 -11.06 -4.71 12.53
CA TYR A 397 -10.61 -5.37 11.32
C TYR A 397 -9.96 -6.73 11.55
N GLU A 398 -9.50 -7.02 12.78
CA GLU A 398 -8.84 -8.28 13.12
C GLU A 398 -7.72 -8.63 12.13
N CYS A 399 -6.89 -7.64 11.81
CA CYS A 399 -5.72 -7.78 10.95
C CYS A 399 -4.38 -7.53 11.69
N SER A 400 -4.39 -7.47 13.03
CA SER A 400 -3.15 -7.51 13.81
C SER A 400 -2.70 -8.95 14.10
N CYS A 401 -1.62 -9.10 14.87
CA CYS A 401 -1.15 -10.38 15.41
C CYS A 401 -0.44 -10.17 16.76
N PRO A 402 -0.23 -11.22 17.58
CA PRO A 402 0.41 -11.08 18.89
C PRO A 402 1.76 -10.36 18.86
N GLU A 403 2.58 -10.63 17.84
CA GLU A 403 3.89 -10.00 17.67
C GLU A 403 3.79 -8.51 17.34
N LEU A 404 2.77 -8.11 16.55
CA LEU A 404 2.49 -6.70 16.27
C LEU A 404 1.99 -5.98 17.52
N GLU A 405 1.09 -6.60 18.29
CA GLU A 405 0.59 -6.02 19.54
C GLU A 405 1.72 -5.83 20.56
N GLU A 406 2.61 -6.83 20.72
CA GLU A 406 3.80 -6.71 21.56
C GLU A 406 4.71 -5.58 21.08
N LEU A 407 5.03 -5.53 19.78
CA LEU A 407 5.91 -4.52 19.22
C LEU A 407 5.33 -3.11 19.37
N VAL A 408 4.03 -2.92 19.06
CA VAL A 408 3.36 -1.62 19.19
C VAL A 408 3.32 -1.18 20.65
N LYS A 409 3.07 -2.10 21.59
CA LYS A 409 3.16 -1.81 23.03
C LYS A 409 4.56 -1.34 23.41
N VAL A 410 5.61 -2.08 23.01
CA VAL A 410 6.99 -1.71 23.28
C VAL A 410 7.34 -0.34 22.71
N CYS A 411 6.87 -0.02 21.50
CA CYS A 411 7.03 1.32 20.91
C CYS A 411 6.40 2.41 21.80
N ARG A 412 5.13 2.25 22.21
CA ARG A 412 4.41 3.25 23.01
C ARG A 412 5.06 3.45 24.38
N ASP A 413 5.40 2.36 25.06
CA ASP A 413 6.05 2.39 26.38
C ASP A 413 7.43 3.07 26.36
N ASN A 414 8.05 3.21 25.18
CA ASN A 414 9.40 3.73 25.03
C ASN A 414 9.48 5.08 24.30
N GLY A 415 8.37 5.79 24.17
CA GLY A 415 8.34 7.19 23.74
C GLY A 415 7.76 7.45 22.35
N ALA A 416 7.15 6.45 21.71
CA ALA A 416 6.33 6.70 20.53
C ALA A 416 5.07 7.49 20.91
N LEU A 417 4.79 8.58 20.19
CA LEU A 417 3.55 9.36 20.33
C LEU A 417 2.36 8.56 19.80
N GLY A 418 2.58 7.80 18.73
CA GLY A 418 1.65 6.83 18.21
C GLY A 418 2.38 5.70 17.51
N ALA A 419 1.82 4.50 17.59
CA ALA A 419 2.36 3.33 16.90
C ALA A 419 1.22 2.43 16.42
N ARG A 420 1.38 1.89 15.21
CA ARG A 420 0.39 1.04 14.54
C ARG A 420 1.05 0.07 13.59
N LEU A 421 0.35 -1.02 13.25
CA LEU A 421 0.71 -1.85 12.10
C LEU A 421 0.65 -1.05 10.79
N THR A 422 1.37 -1.49 9.76
CA THR A 422 1.34 -0.90 8.42
C THR A 422 1.34 -1.99 7.35
N GLY A 423 0.66 -1.73 6.23
CA GLY A 423 0.38 -2.74 5.22
C GLY A 423 -0.76 -3.67 5.63
N ALA A 424 -0.79 -4.87 5.05
CA ALA A 424 -1.91 -5.80 5.22
C ALA A 424 -2.08 -6.35 6.65
N GLY A 425 -1.06 -6.27 7.51
CA GLY A 425 -1.09 -6.89 8.82
C GLY A 425 -0.96 -8.43 8.79
N TRP A 426 -1.46 -9.09 9.84
CA TRP A 426 -1.21 -10.50 10.18
C TRP A 426 0.29 -10.84 10.23
N GLY A 427 1.09 -9.89 10.73
CA GLY A 427 2.55 -9.90 10.69
C GLY A 427 3.10 -8.66 10.01
N GLY A 428 4.39 -8.69 9.69
CA GLY A 428 5.07 -7.59 9.01
C GLY A 428 5.53 -6.47 9.94
N CYS A 429 5.27 -5.22 9.57
CA CYS A 429 5.83 -4.04 10.22
C CYS A 429 4.82 -3.24 11.04
N ALA A 430 5.34 -2.57 12.06
CA ALA A 430 4.74 -1.42 12.70
C ALA A 430 5.47 -0.13 12.29
N VAL A 431 4.74 0.98 12.31
CA VAL A 431 5.26 2.34 12.16
C VAL A 431 4.96 3.11 13.42
N ALA A 432 5.98 3.79 13.96
CA ALA A 432 5.91 4.59 15.17
C ALA A 432 6.32 6.04 14.89
N LEU A 433 5.49 7.00 15.32
CA LEU A 433 5.81 8.43 15.30
C LEU A 433 6.57 8.79 16.58
N VAL A 434 7.78 9.30 16.42
CA VAL A 434 8.72 9.59 17.51
C VAL A 434 9.24 11.02 17.36
N LYS A 435 9.43 11.74 18.47
CA LYS A 435 10.06 13.08 18.42
C LYS A 435 11.52 12.95 17.93
N GLU A 436 11.93 13.80 17.00
CA GLU A 436 13.25 13.74 16.34
C GLU A 436 14.43 13.55 17.32
N PRO A 437 14.53 14.28 18.46
CA PRO A 437 15.69 14.19 19.34
C PRO A 437 15.87 12.83 20.02
N ILE A 438 14.82 12.03 20.15
CA ILE A 438 14.88 10.74 20.87
C ILE A 438 14.96 9.53 19.94
N VAL A 439 14.94 9.72 18.62
CA VAL A 439 14.95 8.61 17.64
C VAL A 439 16.12 7.63 17.85
N PRO A 440 17.38 8.07 18.07
CA PRO A 440 18.48 7.13 18.31
C PRO A 440 18.26 6.27 19.57
N GLN A 441 17.84 6.90 20.67
CA GLN A 441 17.57 6.22 21.92
C GLN A 441 16.37 5.26 21.81
N PHE A 442 15.34 5.67 21.07
CA PHE A 442 14.16 4.87 20.79
C PHE A 442 14.52 3.58 20.05
N ILE A 443 15.33 3.67 19.00
CA ILE A 443 15.80 2.50 18.24
C ILE A 443 16.63 1.57 19.15
N LEU A 444 17.53 2.11 19.98
CA LEU A 444 18.30 1.29 20.93
C LEU A 444 17.38 0.54 21.91
N LYS A 445 16.36 1.20 22.45
CA LYS A 445 15.35 0.57 23.30
C LYS A 445 14.58 -0.54 22.58
N LEU A 446 14.20 -0.37 21.31
CA LEU A 446 13.56 -1.46 20.55
C LEU A 446 14.51 -2.65 20.35
N LYS A 447 15.79 -2.40 20.08
CA LYS A 447 16.81 -3.45 19.96
C LYS A 447 16.92 -4.27 21.24
N GLU A 448 16.90 -3.60 22.39
CA GLU A 448 16.98 -4.24 23.70
C GLU A 448 15.68 -4.95 24.10
N MET A 449 14.54 -4.26 24.03
CA MET A 449 13.28 -4.72 24.61
C MET A 449 12.51 -5.70 23.71
N TYR A 450 12.65 -5.58 22.38
CA TYR A 450 11.94 -6.46 21.45
C TYR A 450 12.89 -7.45 20.78
N TYR A 451 13.98 -6.96 20.16
CA TYR A 451 14.82 -7.81 19.29
C TYR A 451 15.83 -8.69 20.04
N LYS A 452 16.35 -8.26 21.20
CA LYS A 452 17.36 -9.02 21.96
C LYS A 452 16.91 -10.45 22.23
N SER A 453 15.70 -10.64 22.75
CA SER A 453 15.17 -11.99 23.02
C SER A 453 15.00 -12.85 21.75
N ARG A 454 14.79 -12.23 20.58
CA ARG A 454 14.73 -12.94 19.29
C ARG A 454 16.12 -13.31 18.78
N ILE A 455 17.12 -12.47 19.03
CA ILE A 455 18.53 -12.75 18.72
C ILE A 455 19.05 -13.88 19.60
N ASP A 456 18.79 -13.81 20.91
CA ASP A 456 19.22 -14.82 21.89
C ASP A 456 18.58 -16.19 21.58
N ARG A 457 17.37 -16.21 20.99
CA ARG A 457 16.68 -17.41 20.49
C ARG A 457 17.09 -17.85 19.07
N GLY A 458 17.99 -17.11 18.41
CA GLY A 458 18.45 -17.44 17.06
C GLY A 458 17.45 -17.17 15.93
N VAL A 459 16.38 -16.39 16.18
CA VAL A 459 15.38 -16.02 15.16
C VAL A 459 15.98 -15.08 14.11
N ILE A 460 16.85 -14.15 14.55
CA ILE A 460 17.59 -13.24 13.68
C ILE A 460 19.03 -13.11 14.18
N LYS A 461 19.96 -12.70 13.30
CA LYS A 461 21.36 -12.46 13.68
C LYS A 461 21.54 -11.04 14.22
N GLN A 462 22.48 -10.86 15.16
CA GLN A 462 22.80 -9.56 15.74
C GLN A 462 23.17 -8.50 14.68
N GLY A 463 23.89 -8.90 13.62
CA GLY A 463 24.28 -8.00 12.53
C GLY A 463 23.10 -7.53 11.66
N ASP A 464 21.99 -8.28 11.65
CA ASP A 464 20.87 -8.06 10.73
C ASP A 464 19.78 -7.17 11.33
N VAL A 465 19.89 -6.79 12.62
CA VAL A 465 18.86 -6.01 13.33
C VAL A 465 18.53 -4.69 12.63
N GLY A 466 19.51 -4.06 11.98
CA GLY A 466 19.31 -2.84 11.19
C GLY A 466 18.38 -3.00 9.98
N LEU A 467 18.15 -4.24 9.51
CA LEU A 467 17.19 -4.55 8.46
C LEU A 467 15.75 -4.53 8.98
N TYR A 468 15.57 -4.74 10.28
CA TYR A 468 14.26 -4.89 10.91
C TYR A 468 13.80 -3.64 11.66
N VAL A 469 14.70 -2.74 12.05
CA VAL A 469 14.33 -1.47 12.70
C VAL A 469 15.16 -0.31 12.16
N PHE A 470 14.49 0.70 11.61
CA PHE A 470 15.12 1.87 11.02
C PHE A 470 14.19 3.08 11.02
N ALA A 471 14.78 4.28 11.05
CA ALA A 471 14.05 5.52 10.82
C ALA A 471 13.91 5.79 9.31
N SER A 472 12.79 6.36 8.90
CA SER A 472 12.60 6.86 7.53
C SER A 472 11.94 8.22 7.55
N LYS A 473 12.38 9.07 6.62
CA LYS A 473 11.67 10.27 6.19
C LYS A 473 11.06 10.02 4.81
N PRO A 474 10.11 10.87 4.34
CA PRO A 474 9.53 10.68 3.02
C PRO A 474 10.59 10.78 1.92
N SER A 475 10.72 9.71 1.14
CA SER A 475 11.71 9.56 0.07
C SER A 475 11.14 9.92 -1.30
N SER A 476 12.03 10.07 -2.30
CA SER A 476 11.67 10.18 -3.71
C SER A 476 10.93 8.93 -4.21
N GLY A 477 10.02 9.12 -5.18
CA GLY A 477 9.37 8.07 -5.96
C GLY A 477 10.26 7.46 -7.05
N ALA A 478 9.63 6.75 -7.98
CA ALA A 478 10.29 6.00 -9.03
C ALA A 478 11.13 6.86 -9.99
N ALA A 479 12.25 6.32 -10.46
CA ALA A 479 13.13 6.99 -11.43
C ALA A 479 13.85 6.00 -12.36
N ILE A 480 14.06 6.43 -13.60
CA ILE A 480 14.96 5.80 -14.57
C ILE A 480 16.32 6.50 -14.47
N LEU A 481 17.40 5.72 -14.45
CA LEU A 481 18.76 6.18 -14.21
C LEU A 481 19.68 5.71 -15.33
N ARG A 482 20.31 6.66 -16.04
CA ARG A 482 21.33 6.41 -17.07
C ARG A 482 22.67 6.93 -16.53
N LEU A 483 23.39 6.04 -15.83
CA LEU A 483 24.60 6.33 -15.05
C LEU A 483 25.88 5.96 -15.79
#